data_AF-A0A7X7AM58-F1
#
_entry.id   AF-A0A7X7AM58-F1
#
_cell.length_a   1.000
_cell.length_b   1.000
_cell.length_c   1.000
_cell.angle_alpha   90.00
_cell.angle_beta   90.00
_cell.angle_gamma   90.00
#
_symmetry.space_group_name_H-M   'P 1'
#
loop_
_entity.id
_entity.type
_entity.pdbx_description
1 polymer ?
#
loop_
_entity_poly.entity_id
_entity_poly.type
_entity_poly.pdbx_seq_one_letter_code
_entity_poly.pdbx_strand_id
1 'polypeptide(L)'
;CMDDAGMPETAEERLAIAKRLVEDLTAAGVPEDDIYLDPLVKPISTSDRAGLEVLETIKAIRETYPSAHLICGLSNVSYGLPNRKVLNRVFLIQTMTMGMDAYILDPLDRTMMGFVYASQALLGKDNFCMQYLVAHRNGLYEV
;
A
#
# COMPACT_ATOMS: atom_id res chain seq x y z
N CYS A 1 11.26 -1.75 4.99
CA CYS A 1 11.97 -0.76 5.83
C CYS A 1 12.21 -1.31 7.25
N MET A 2 13.21 -2.18 7.44
CA MET A 2 13.64 -2.72 8.74
C MET A 2 15.16 -2.74 8.76
N ASP A 3 15.77 -2.63 9.95
CA ASP A 3 17.20 -2.80 10.16
C ASP A 3 17.48 -3.77 11.31
N ASP A 4 18.76 -3.98 11.65
CA ASP A 4 19.18 -4.92 12.70
C ASP A 4 18.75 -4.47 14.11
N ALA A 5 18.28 -3.22 14.29
CA ALA A 5 17.73 -2.75 15.56
C ALA A 5 16.28 -3.21 15.78
N GLY A 6 15.64 -3.78 14.74
CA GLY A 6 14.32 -4.37 14.80
C GLY A 6 13.27 -3.60 13.99
N MET A 7 12.01 -3.83 14.32
CA MET A 7 10.89 -3.24 13.57
C MET A 7 10.68 -1.78 14.01
N PRO A 8 10.72 -0.80 13.09
CA PRO A 8 10.47 0.60 13.42
C PRO A 8 9.04 0.80 13.93
N GLU A 9 8.88 1.72 14.88
CA GLU A 9 7.60 2.06 15.49
C GLU A 9 6.95 3.26 14.78
N THR A 10 7.73 4.27 14.40
CA THR A 10 7.20 5.52 13.84
C THR A 10 7.33 5.63 12.31
N ALA A 11 6.57 6.53 11.71
CA ALA A 11 6.74 6.88 10.29
C ALA A 11 8.13 7.49 10.00
N GLU A 12 8.67 8.29 10.92
CA GLU A 12 9.98 8.94 10.78
C GLU A 12 11.13 7.92 10.74
N GLU A 13 11.10 6.92 11.61
CA GLU A 13 12.07 5.82 11.62
C GLU A 13 12.03 5.02 10.32
N ARG A 14 10.83 4.69 9.83
CA ARG A 14 10.64 4.00 8.54
C ARG A 14 11.16 4.82 7.38
N LEU A 15 10.93 6.14 7.39
CA LEU A 15 11.44 7.04 6.36
C LEU A 15 12.96 7.12 6.40
N ALA A 16 13.59 7.17 7.58
CA ALA A 16 15.05 7.17 7.71
C ALA A 16 15.67 5.89 7.12
N ILE A 17 15.05 4.74 7.37
CA ILE A 17 15.48 3.46 6.77
C ILE A 17 15.25 3.48 5.25
N ALA A 18 14.09 3.95 4.78
CA ALA A 18 13.79 4.05 3.36
C ALA A 18 14.81 4.94 2.63
N LYS A 19 15.20 6.07 3.22
CA LYS A 19 16.20 6.98 2.66
C LYS A 19 17.53 6.28 2.44
N ARG A 20 18.03 5.60 3.47
CA ARG A 20 19.27 4.83 3.39
C ARG A 20 19.20 3.75 2.30
N LEU A 21 18.10 3.00 2.23
CA LEU A 21 17.93 1.95 1.21
C LEU A 21 17.94 2.52 -0.21
N VAL A 22 17.22 3.62 -0.45
CA VAL A 22 17.19 4.26 -1.77
C VAL A 22 18.56 4.84 -2.14
N GLU A 23 19.24 5.51 -1.21
CA GLU A 23 20.60 6.03 -1.42
C GLU A 23 21.59 4.91 -1.76
N ASP A 24 21.57 3.79 -1.03
CA ASP A 24 22.46 2.65 -1.28
C ASP A 24 22.17 2.00 -2.65
N LEU A 25 20.90 1.81 -3.00
CA LEU A 25 20.49 1.21 -4.28
C LEU A 25 20.83 2.10 -5.47
N THR A 26 20.55 3.40 -5.36
CA THR A 26 20.86 4.37 -6.41
C THR A 26 22.36 4.56 -6.60
N ALA A 27 23.15 4.56 -5.51
CA ALA A 27 24.61 4.55 -5.58
C ALA A 27 25.16 3.28 -6.26
N ALA A 28 24.46 2.16 -6.15
CA ALA A 28 24.77 0.91 -6.86
C ALA A 28 24.27 0.88 -8.32
N GLY A 29 23.61 1.93 -8.79
CA GLY A 29 23.13 2.07 -10.17
C GLY A 29 21.73 1.55 -10.43
N VAL A 30 20.93 1.25 -9.39
CA VAL A 30 19.52 0.90 -9.53
C VAL A 30 18.69 2.19 -9.72
N PRO A 31 17.92 2.32 -10.82
CA PRO A 31 17.02 3.45 -11.01
C PRO A 31 15.97 3.55 -9.90
N GLU A 32 15.58 4.77 -9.50
CA GLU A 32 14.59 4.96 -8.42
C GLU A 32 13.23 4.32 -8.76
N ASP A 33 12.82 4.37 -10.03
CA ASP A 33 11.58 3.78 -10.54
C ASP A 33 11.58 2.25 -10.59
N ASP A 34 12.74 1.60 -10.43
CA ASP A 34 12.84 0.15 -10.24
C ASP A 34 12.74 -0.28 -8.76
N ILE A 35 12.65 0.67 -7.83
CA ILE A 35 12.65 0.40 -6.39
C ILE A 35 11.23 0.29 -5.85
N TYR A 36 10.93 -0.81 -5.17
CA TYR A 36 9.68 -1.03 -4.43
C TYR A 36 9.93 -1.00 -2.92
N LEU A 37 9.39 0.00 -2.24
CA LEU A 37 9.51 0.19 -0.80
C LEU A 37 8.29 -0.38 -0.07
N ASP A 38 8.54 -1.28 0.90
CA ASP A 38 7.51 -1.81 1.79
C ASP A 38 7.56 -1.11 3.17
N PRO A 39 6.50 -0.37 3.59
CA PRO A 39 6.43 0.31 4.87
C PRO A 39 6.24 -0.63 6.07
N LEU A 40 6.12 -1.94 5.85
CA LEU A 40 5.94 -2.99 6.85
C LEU A 40 4.69 -2.77 7.72
N VAL A 41 3.57 -3.23 7.17
CA VAL A 41 2.25 -3.16 7.81
C VAL A 41 2.23 -3.98 9.11
N LYS A 42 2.06 -3.29 10.25
CA LYS A 42 1.81 -3.92 11.55
C LYS A 42 0.31 -4.23 11.73
N PRO A 43 -0.04 -5.30 12.48
CA PRO A 43 -1.43 -5.55 12.85
C PRO A 43 -1.99 -4.43 13.71
N ILE A 44 -3.19 -3.93 13.40
CA ILE A 44 -3.86 -2.92 14.23
C ILE A 44 -4.32 -3.47 15.58
N SER A 45 -4.28 -4.79 15.77
CA SER A 45 -4.54 -5.42 17.06
C SER A 45 -3.44 -5.13 18.10
N THR A 46 -2.25 -4.69 17.67
CA THR A 46 -1.12 -4.44 18.60
C THR A 46 -1.03 -2.99 19.06
N SER A 47 -1.64 -2.05 18.33
CA SER A 47 -1.69 -0.63 18.69
C SER A 47 -2.82 0.07 17.94
N ASP A 48 -3.49 1.00 18.61
CA ASP A 48 -4.50 1.90 18.05
C ASP A 48 -3.95 2.86 16.97
N ARG A 49 -2.63 3.09 16.96
CA ARG A 49 -1.93 3.93 15.98
C ARG A 49 -1.37 3.17 14.79
N ALA A 50 -1.24 1.84 14.85
CA ALA A 50 -0.51 1.06 13.84
C ALA A 50 -1.02 1.30 12.40
N GLY A 51 -2.32 1.49 12.21
CA GLY A 51 -2.87 1.81 10.89
C GLY A 51 -2.49 3.21 10.40
N LEU A 52 -2.55 4.21 11.28
CA LEU A 52 -2.20 5.60 10.95
C LEU A 52 -0.71 5.75 10.64
N GLU A 53 0.16 5.11 11.42
CA GLU A 53 1.61 5.16 11.21
C GLU A 53 2.00 4.65 9.81
N VAL A 54 1.32 3.62 9.31
CA VAL A 54 1.56 3.13 7.94
C VAL A 54 1.10 4.15 6.90
N LEU A 55 -0.06 4.79 7.09
CA LEU A 55 -0.55 5.82 6.16
C LEU A 55 0.39 7.04 6.13
N GLU A 56 0.86 7.49 7.29
CA GLU A 56 1.84 8.58 7.43
C GLU A 56 3.17 8.19 6.76
N THR A 57 3.62 6.95 6.92
CA THR A 57 4.83 6.44 6.26
C THR A 57 4.69 6.46 4.73
N ILE A 58 3.59 5.94 4.19
CA ILE A 58 3.34 5.89 2.73
C ILE A 58 3.39 7.30 2.16
N LYS A 59 2.69 8.24 2.81
CA LYS A 59 2.66 9.64 2.40
C LYS A 59 4.06 10.26 2.43
N ALA A 60 4.80 10.08 3.52
CA ALA A 60 6.14 10.65 3.68
C ALA A 60 7.15 10.09 2.66
N ILE A 61 7.10 8.78 2.39
CA ILE A 61 7.93 8.17 1.35
C ILE A 61 7.56 8.70 -0.03
N ARG A 62 6.26 8.78 -0.37
CA ARG A 62 5.82 9.32 -1.67
C ARG A 62 6.26 10.76 -1.87
N GLU A 63 6.18 11.60 -0.85
CA GLU A 63 6.64 13.00 -0.90
C GLU A 63 8.16 13.11 -1.08
N THR A 64 8.92 12.17 -0.53
CA THR A 64 10.40 12.18 -0.59
C THR A 64 10.93 11.56 -1.88
N TYR A 65 10.33 10.44 -2.32
CA TYR A 65 10.74 9.62 -3.46
C TYR A 65 9.55 9.42 -4.40
N PRO A 66 9.22 10.45 -5.22
CA PRO A 66 8.05 10.41 -6.07
C PRO A 66 8.15 9.39 -7.20
N SER A 67 9.36 8.96 -7.57
CA SER A 67 9.56 7.98 -8.65
C SER A 67 9.60 6.55 -8.12
N ALA A 68 9.99 6.35 -6.85
CA ALA A 68 9.96 5.04 -6.22
C ALA A 68 8.53 4.49 -6.13
N HIS A 69 8.43 3.17 -6.20
CA HIS A 69 7.17 2.46 -6.01
C HIS A 69 6.96 2.08 -4.55
N LEU A 70 5.70 2.08 -4.13
CA LEU A 70 5.28 1.62 -2.80
C LEU A 70 4.49 0.32 -2.93
N ILE A 71 4.83 -0.68 -2.11
CA ILE A 71 4.17 -1.99 -2.07
C ILE A 71 3.85 -2.44 -0.65
N CYS A 72 2.75 -3.15 -0.43
CA CYS A 72 2.54 -3.85 0.85
C CYS A 72 1.68 -5.11 0.74
N GLY A 73 1.82 -5.99 1.73
CA GLY A 73 0.86 -7.07 1.98
C GLY A 73 -0.32 -6.60 2.84
N LEU A 74 -1.54 -6.64 2.30
CA LEU A 74 -2.73 -6.13 3.02
C LEU A 74 -3.16 -6.99 4.20
N SER A 75 -2.89 -8.29 4.19
CA SER A 75 -3.45 -9.21 5.18
C SER A 75 -2.94 -8.97 6.60
N ASN A 76 -1.77 -8.35 6.76
CA ASN A 76 -1.14 -8.17 8.07
C ASN A 76 -1.90 -7.16 8.94
N VAL A 77 -2.52 -6.14 8.32
CA VAL A 77 -3.22 -5.06 9.06
C VAL A 77 -4.30 -5.59 10.00
N SER A 78 -4.97 -6.69 9.62
CA SER A 78 -6.13 -7.24 10.33
C SER A 78 -5.83 -8.49 11.14
N TYR A 79 -4.55 -8.88 11.29
CA TYR A 79 -4.20 -10.08 12.03
C TYR A 79 -4.73 -10.00 13.48
N GLY A 80 -5.26 -11.12 14.00
CA GLY A 80 -5.85 -11.19 15.34
C GLY A 80 -7.27 -10.64 15.50
N LEU A 81 -7.91 -10.14 14.43
CA LEU A 81 -9.26 -9.56 14.48
C LEU A 81 -10.31 -10.36 13.69
N PRO A 82 -11.60 -10.30 14.06
CA PRO A 82 -12.69 -10.85 13.26
C PRO A 82 -12.95 -9.99 12.01
N ASN A 83 -13.68 -10.55 11.03
CA ASN A 83 -14.10 -9.83 9.82
C ASN A 83 -12.95 -9.15 9.03
N ARG A 84 -11.78 -9.79 9.02
CA ARG A 84 -10.52 -9.30 8.42
C ARG A 84 -10.65 -8.72 7.02
N LYS A 85 -11.50 -9.32 6.17
CA LYS A 85 -11.73 -8.85 4.80
C LYS A 85 -12.25 -7.41 4.76
N VAL A 86 -13.10 -7.00 5.71
CA VAL A 86 -13.62 -5.63 5.79
C VAL A 86 -12.47 -4.66 6.05
N LEU A 87 -11.64 -4.95 7.06
CA LEU A 87 -10.48 -4.14 7.41
C LEU A 87 -9.48 -4.04 6.25
N ASN A 88 -9.15 -5.18 5.62
CA ASN A 88 -8.22 -5.20 4.50
C ASN A 88 -8.70 -4.35 3.32
N ARG A 89 -9.99 -4.39 3.00
CA ARG A 89 -10.60 -3.63 1.89
C ARG A 89 -10.64 -2.13 2.18
N VAL A 90 -11.00 -1.73 3.40
CA VAL A 90 -10.96 -0.31 3.81
C VAL A 90 -9.53 0.21 3.80
N PHE A 91 -8.58 -0.60 4.29
CA PHE A 91 -7.17 -0.23 4.34
C PHE A 91 -6.54 -0.12 2.95
N LEU A 92 -6.93 -0.99 2.00
CA LEU A 92 -6.59 -0.83 0.57
C LEU A 92 -6.93 0.59 0.10
N ILE A 93 -8.20 1.00 0.28
CA ILE A 93 -8.67 2.32 -0.18
C ILE A 93 -7.85 3.45 0.45
N GLN A 94 -7.63 3.41 1.77
CA GLN A 94 -6.86 4.43 2.49
C GLN A 94 -5.41 4.51 2.01
N THR A 95 -4.73 3.37 1.84
CA THR A 95 -3.34 3.32 1.40
C THR A 95 -3.19 3.78 -0.06
N MET A 96 -4.14 3.45 -0.94
CA MET A 96 -4.16 3.95 -2.32
C MET A 96 -4.27 5.48 -2.35
N THR A 97 -5.12 6.06 -1.49
CA THR A 97 -5.26 7.53 -1.37
C THR A 97 -3.96 8.20 -0.92
N MET A 98 -3.15 7.53 -0.10
CA MET A 98 -1.85 8.06 0.36
C MET A 98 -0.73 7.89 -0.68
N GLY A 99 -0.96 7.19 -1.79
CA GLY A 99 0.02 7.04 -2.87
C GLY A 99 0.70 5.68 -2.96
N MET A 100 0.11 4.62 -2.37
CA MET A 100 0.53 3.23 -2.61
C MET A 100 0.28 2.83 -4.08
N ASP A 101 1.20 2.06 -4.66
CA ASP A 101 1.15 1.65 -6.08
C ASP A 101 0.79 0.18 -6.26
N ALA A 102 1.31 -0.69 -5.39
CA ALA A 102 1.24 -2.12 -5.55
C ALA A 102 0.81 -2.84 -4.27
N TYR A 103 0.25 -4.03 -4.44
CA TYR A 103 -0.22 -4.85 -3.33
C TYR A 103 0.08 -6.33 -3.57
N ILE A 104 0.45 -7.01 -2.48
CA ILE A 104 0.44 -8.47 -2.41
C ILE A 104 -0.92 -8.87 -1.82
N LEU A 105 -1.81 -9.39 -2.68
CA LEU A 105 -3.19 -9.75 -2.34
C LEU A 105 -3.70 -10.95 -3.15
N ASP A 106 -4.89 -11.45 -2.81
CA ASP A 106 -5.59 -12.48 -3.59
C ASP A 106 -6.35 -11.84 -4.77
N PRO A 107 -5.90 -12.02 -6.03
CA PRO A 107 -6.55 -11.43 -7.19
C PRO A 107 -7.90 -12.11 -7.52
N LEU A 108 -8.22 -13.25 -6.90
CA LEU A 108 -9.50 -13.95 -7.08
C LEU A 108 -10.59 -13.44 -6.13
N ASP A 109 -10.25 -12.62 -5.11
CA ASP A 109 -11.26 -11.94 -4.29
C ASP A 109 -11.92 -10.82 -5.10
N ARG A 110 -13.02 -11.17 -5.76
CA ARG A 110 -13.79 -10.28 -6.65
C ARG A 110 -14.11 -8.94 -6.00
N THR A 111 -14.50 -8.93 -4.73
CA THR A 111 -14.83 -7.69 -4.02
C THR A 111 -13.59 -6.83 -3.79
N MET A 112 -12.45 -7.43 -3.43
CA MET A 112 -11.18 -6.70 -3.30
C MET A 112 -10.79 -6.06 -4.63
N MET A 113 -10.80 -6.83 -5.72
CA MET A 113 -10.49 -6.32 -7.05
C MET A 113 -11.49 -5.25 -7.51
N GLY A 114 -12.77 -5.39 -7.14
CA GLY A 114 -13.79 -4.37 -7.37
C GLY A 114 -13.42 -3.03 -6.73
N PHE A 115 -12.92 -3.05 -5.49
CA PHE A 115 -12.42 -1.86 -4.81
C PHE A 115 -11.14 -1.32 -5.44
N VAL A 116 -10.21 -2.16 -5.92
CA VAL A 116 -9.01 -1.70 -6.65
C VAL A 116 -9.40 -0.85 -7.87
N TYR A 117 -10.25 -1.37 -8.75
CA TYR A 117 -10.65 -0.64 -9.96
C TYR A 117 -11.47 0.62 -9.63
N ALA A 118 -12.37 0.54 -8.64
CA ALA A 118 -13.14 1.70 -8.20
C ALA A 118 -12.24 2.80 -7.62
N SER A 119 -11.26 2.43 -6.79
CA SER A 119 -10.29 3.38 -6.23
C SER A 119 -9.38 3.98 -7.30
N GLN A 120 -8.92 3.20 -8.29
CA GLN A 120 -8.15 3.73 -9.41
C GLN A 120 -8.94 4.79 -10.20
N ALA A 121 -10.22 4.53 -10.48
CA ALA A 121 -11.09 5.51 -11.15
C ALA A 121 -11.26 6.80 -10.33
N LEU A 122 -11.52 6.68 -9.02
CA LEU A 122 -11.72 7.84 -8.14
C LEU A 122 -10.44 8.66 -7.93
N LEU A 123 -9.27 8.02 -7.98
CA LEU A 123 -7.97 8.68 -7.85
C LEU A 123 -7.45 9.25 -9.18
N GLY A 124 -8.24 9.20 -10.26
CA GLY A 124 -7.84 9.69 -11.57
C GLY A 124 -6.76 8.83 -12.25
N LYS A 125 -6.59 7.58 -11.81
CA LYS A 125 -5.64 6.60 -12.38
C LYS A 125 -6.27 5.71 -13.48
N ASP A 126 -7.55 5.90 -13.80
CA ASP A 126 -8.27 5.19 -14.87
C ASP A 126 -8.90 6.19 -15.86
N ASN A 127 -8.25 6.37 -17.01
CA ASN A 127 -8.67 7.31 -18.03
C ASN A 127 -10.09 6.99 -18.51
N PHE A 128 -11.00 7.95 -18.33
CA PHE A 128 -12.43 7.81 -18.68
C PHE A 128 -13.11 6.57 -18.04
N CYS A 129 -12.62 6.13 -16.88
CA CYS A 129 -13.16 4.97 -16.15
C CYS A 129 -13.17 3.67 -16.97
N MET A 130 -12.27 3.54 -17.94
CA MET A 130 -12.29 2.42 -18.89
C MET A 130 -12.10 1.07 -18.20
N GLN A 131 -11.16 0.96 -17.26
CA GLN A 131 -10.93 -0.28 -16.52
C GLN A 131 -12.11 -0.60 -15.60
N TYR A 132 -12.67 0.40 -14.93
CA TYR A 132 -13.88 0.22 -14.12
C TYR A 132 -15.07 -0.30 -14.95
N LEU A 133 -15.29 0.25 -16.14
CA LEU A 133 -16.35 -0.19 -17.06
C LEU A 133 -16.11 -1.61 -17.62
N VAL A 134 -14.85 -1.99 -17.84
CA VAL A 134 -14.50 -3.38 -18.22
C VAL A 134 -14.76 -4.33 -17.05
N ALA A 135 -14.35 -3.97 -15.84
CA ALA A 135 -14.62 -4.75 -14.62
C ALA A 135 -16.12 -4.97 -14.41
N HIS A 136 -16.94 -3.94 -14.59
CA HIS A 136 -18.40 -4.06 -14.54
C HIS A 136 -18.96 -5.01 -15.60
N ARG A 137 -18.54 -4.88 -16.86
CA ARG A 137 -18.99 -5.77 -17.96
C ARG A 137 -18.60 -7.23 -17.75
N ASN A 138 -17.51 -7.48 -17.03
CA ASN A 138 -17.08 -8.82 -16.63
C ASN A 138 -17.81 -9.34 -15.37
N GLY A 139 -18.85 -8.64 -14.91
CA GLY A 139 -19.69 -9.02 -13.77
C GLY A 139 -19.02 -8.84 -12.41
N LEU A 140 -17.89 -8.13 -12.31
CA LEU A 140 -17.09 -8.07 -11.06
C LEU A 140 -17.89 -7.57 -9.85
N TYR A 141 -18.89 -6.73 -10.09
CA TYR A 141 -19.74 -6.10 -9.08
C TYR A 141 -21.11 -6.79 -8.88
N GLU A 142 -21.37 -7.88 -9.58
CA GLU A 142 -22.60 -8.66 -9.41
C GLU A 142 -22.51 -9.49 -8.12
N VAL A 143 -23.58 -9.47 -7.33
CA VAL A 143 -23.70 -10.13 -6.02
C VAL A 143 -24.13 -11.57 -6.17
#